data_AF-A0A0M8XGS7-F1
#
_entry.id   AF-A0A0M8XGS7-F1
#
_cell.length_a   1.000
_cell.length_b   1.000
_cell.length_c   1.000
_cell.angle_alpha   90.00
_cell.angle_beta   90.00
_cell.angle_gamma   90.00
#
_symmetry.space_group_name_H-M   'P 1'
#
loop_
_entity.id
_entity.type
_entity.pdbx_description
1 polymer ?
#
loop_
_entity_poly.entity_id
_entity_poly.type
_entity_poly.pdbx_seq_one_letter_code
_entity_poly.pdbx_strand_id
1 'polypeptide(L)'
;MDDEVITEQRPVAFPKVFGYLRYAAGGPARHAALVDCLAEYCRQHELTLCGVFTDRQAAMAVHSPAFVGLLDALELPDTYSAVVPALSHLGPKRLVPERMRQIAEKGTRLIVIRSTGMSAPPTRSGHAKPHHHPGGA
;
A
#
# COMPACT_ATOMS: atom_id res chain seq x y z
N MET A 1 -28.07 42.45 -9.65
CA MET A 1 -26.77 41.78 -9.40
C MET A 1 -27.15 40.45 -8.84
N ASP A 2 -27.26 39.48 -9.74
CA ASP A 2 -27.64 38.11 -9.43
C ASP A 2 -26.36 37.38 -9.04
N ASP A 3 -26.15 37.25 -7.73
CA ASP A 3 -25.07 36.44 -7.17
C ASP A 3 -25.40 34.96 -7.40
N GLU A 4 -25.07 34.46 -8.60
CA GLU A 4 -25.20 33.05 -8.94
C GLU A 4 -24.18 32.25 -8.12
N VAL A 5 -24.68 31.54 -7.10
CA VAL A 5 -23.86 30.76 -6.17
C VAL A 5 -23.26 29.56 -6.92
N ILE A 6 -21.97 29.63 -7.24
CA ILE A 6 -21.17 28.54 -7.85
C ILE A 6 -21.01 27.38 -6.86
N THR A 7 -22.08 26.64 -6.57
CA THR A 7 -22.02 25.48 -5.67
C THR A 7 -22.78 24.29 -6.21
N GLU A 8 -22.59 23.96 -7.49
CA GLU A 8 -22.79 22.56 -7.88
C GLU A 8 -21.64 21.74 -7.28
N GLN A 9 -21.89 21.12 -6.12
CA GLN A 9 -21.02 20.09 -5.55
C GLN A 9 -21.10 18.83 -6.42
N ARG A 10 -20.56 18.88 -7.64
CA ARG A 10 -20.41 17.69 -8.47
C ARG A 10 -19.38 16.77 -7.80
N PRO A 11 -19.67 15.46 -7.68
CA PRO A 11 -18.69 14.52 -7.18
C PRO A 11 -17.46 14.57 -8.10
N VAL A 12 -16.33 15.01 -7.55
CA VAL A 12 -15.05 14.95 -8.26
C VAL A 12 -14.65 13.49 -8.31
N ALA A 13 -14.55 12.93 -9.51
CA ALA A 13 -14.09 11.57 -9.70
C ALA A 13 -12.61 11.49 -9.32
N PHE A 14 -12.32 10.92 -8.15
CA PHE A 14 -10.96 10.63 -7.72
C PHE A 14 -10.32 9.59 -8.66
N PRO A 15 -9.03 9.74 -9.04
CA PRO A 15 -8.34 8.81 -9.91
C PRO A 15 -8.45 7.36 -9.41
N LYS A 16 -8.85 6.45 -10.31
CA LYS A 16 -9.04 5.03 -9.98
C LYS A 16 -7.69 4.31 -9.91
N VAL A 17 -7.47 3.56 -8.85
CA VAL A 17 -6.24 2.80 -8.65
C VAL A 17 -6.53 1.37 -8.22
N PHE A 18 -5.61 0.45 -8.54
CA PHE A 18 -5.69 -0.94 -8.11
C PHE A 18 -4.49 -1.32 -7.25
N GLY A 19 -4.76 -1.97 -6.12
CA GLY A 19 -3.75 -2.44 -5.19
C GLY A 19 -3.17 -3.80 -5.58
N TYR A 20 -1.89 -4.02 -5.30
CA TYR A 20 -1.26 -5.34 -5.43
C TYR A 20 -0.45 -5.71 -4.19
N LEU A 21 -0.73 -6.91 -3.66
CA LEU A 21 -0.09 -7.44 -2.46
C LEU A 21 0.49 -8.83 -2.73
N ARG A 22 1.79 -8.99 -2.53
CA ARG A 22 2.35 -10.32 -2.25
C ARG A 22 2.21 -10.63 -0.77
N TYR A 23 1.68 -11.81 -0.49
CA TYR A 23 1.42 -12.32 0.83
C TYR A 23 2.10 -13.68 0.98
N ALA A 24 3.37 -13.65 1.39
CA ALA A 24 4.19 -14.87 1.54
C ALA A 24 4.20 -15.42 2.97
N ALA A 25 3.91 -14.59 3.98
CA ALA A 25 3.95 -14.96 5.40
C ALA A 25 3.08 -14.05 6.27
N GLY A 26 2.25 -14.65 7.12
CA GLY A 26 1.34 -13.96 8.02
C GLY A 26 0.00 -14.70 8.13
N GLY A 27 -0.78 -14.36 9.16
CA GLY A 27 -2.20 -14.75 9.26
C GLY A 27 -3.12 -13.68 8.67
N PRO A 28 -4.43 -13.96 8.51
CA PRO A 28 -5.39 -13.08 7.85
C PRO A 28 -5.41 -11.64 8.41
N ALA A 29 -5.12 -11.47 9.71
CA ALA A 29 -4.98 -10.16 10.33
C ALA A 29 -3.90 -9.27 9.68
N ARG A 30 -2.75 -9.85 9.29
CA ARG A 30 -1.68 -9.12 8.60
C ARG A 30 -2.11 -8.71 7.19
N HIS A 31 -2.88 -9.57 6.52
CA HIS A 31 -3.40 -9.25 5.19
C HIS A 31 -4.38 -8.08 5.26
N ALA A 32 -5.34 -8.15 6.19
CA ALA A 32 -6.28 -7.06 6.46
C ALA A 32 -5.54 -5.73 6.75
N ALA A 33 -4.55 -5.73 7.65
CA ALA A 33 -3.78 -4.53 7.96
C ALA A 33 -3.04 -3.93 6.74
N LEU A 34 -2.57 -4.76 5.80
CA LEU A 34 -1.96 -4.27 4.56
C LEU A 34 -3.01 -3.66 3.61
N VAL A 35 -4.19 -4.27 3.52
CA VAL A 35 -5.31 -3.72 2.73
C VAL A 35 -5.77 -2.39 3.33
N ASP A 36 -5.91 -2.30 4.65
CA ASP A 36 -6.28 -1.08 5.36
C ASP A 36 -5.23 0.03 5.13
N CYS A 37 -3.95 -0.32 5.13
CA CYS A 37 -2.87 0.61 4.81
C CYS A 37 -2.97 1.15 3.37
N LEU A 38 -3.27 0.30 2.38
CA LEU A 38 -3.52 0.75 1.01
C LEU A 38 -4.73 1.67 0.94
N ALA A 39 -5.83 1.30 1.60
CA ALA A 39 -7.07 2.05 1.59
C ALA A 39 -6.90 3.45 2.22
N GLU A 40 -6.23 3.51 3.37
CA GLU A 40 -5.95 4.76 4.07
C GLU A 40 -5.04 5.68 3.25
N TYR A 41 -3.99 5.13 2.63
CA TYR A 41 -3.15 5.91 1.72
C TYR A 41 -3.95 6.47 0.54
N CYS A 42 -4.77 5.65 -0.11
CA CYS A 42 -5.58 6.10 -1.23
C CYS A 42 -6.55 7.22 -0.79
N ARG A 43 -7.18 7.07 0.37
CA ARG A 43 -8.08 8.08 0.95
C ARG A 43 -7.37 9.40 1.23
N GLN A 44 -6.16 9.37 1.80
CA GLN A 44 -5.36 10.57 2.09
C GLN A 44 -4.87 11.30 0.84
N HIS A 45 -4.73 10.57 -0.27
CA HIS A 45 -4.24 11.10 -1.53
C HIS A 45 -5.35 11.31 -2.58
N GLU A 46 -6.62 11.30 -2.16
CA GLU A 46 -7.77 11.50 -3.05
C GLU A 46 -7.78 10.52 -4.24
N LEU A 47 -7.44 9.25 -3.96
CA LEU A 47 -7.47 8.14 -4.91
C LEU A 47 -8.60 7.17 -4.56
N THR A 48 -9.25 6.60 -5.57
CA THR A 48 -10.26 5.54 -5.37
C THR A 48 -9.60 4.17 -5.51
N LEU A 49 -9.47 3.42 -4.42
CA LEU A 49 -9.00 2.03 -4.45
C LEU A 49 -10.13 1.11 -4.95
N CYS A 50 -10.07 0.71 -6.23
CA CYS A 50 -11.13 -0.07 -6.88
C CYS A 50 -11.06 -1.57 -6.57
N GLY A 51 -9.89 -2.08 -6.19
CA GLY A 51 -9.70 -3.49 -5.84
C GLY A 51 -8.26 -3.78 -5.43
N VAL A 52 -8.06 -4.90 -4.73
CA VAL A 52 -6.73 -5.36 -4.31
C VAL A 52 -6.49 -6.80 -4.74
N PHE A 53 -5.51 -6.99 -5.60
CA PHE A 53 -5.07 -8.30 -6.07
C PHE A 53 -4.02 -8.85 -5.11
N THR A 54 -4.23 -10.08 -4.62
CA THR A 54 -3.35 -10.70 -3.63
C THR A 54 -2.76 -12.00 -4.15
N ASP A 55 -1.44 -12.11 -4.08
CA ASP A 55 -0.70 -13.31 -4.40
C ASP A 55 -0.27 -14.02 -3.10
N ARG A 56 -0.87 -15.18 -2.80
CA ARG A 56 -0.69 -15.91 -1.53
C ARG A 56 0.52 -16.85 -1.51
N GLN A 57 1.25 -16.96 -2.61
CA GLN A 57 2.42 -17.84 -2.71
C GLN A 57 3.66 -17.02 -3.02
N ALA A 58 4.83 -17.63 -2.83
CA ALA A 58 6.05 -17.11 -3.38
C ALA A 58 6.00 -17.30 -4.90
N ALA A 59 5.14 -16.54 -5.60
CA ALA A 59 5.06 -16.56 -7.04
C ALA A 59 6.43 -16.23 -7.61
N MET A 60 7.11 -17.28 -8.06
CA MET A 60 8.37 -17.20 -8.79
C MET A 60 8.11 -17.01 -10.29
N ALA A 61 6.85 -17.15 -10.72
CA ALA A 61 6.41 -16.93 -12.08
C ALA A 61 6.21 -15.43 -12.35
N VAL A 62 6.64 -14.98 -13.52
CA VAL A 62 6.42 -13.61 -14.00
C VAL A 62 4.92 -13.32 -14.04
N HIS A 63 4.11 -14.26 -14.54
CA HIS A 63 2.65 -14.15 -14.68
C HIS A 63 1.92 -14.99 -13.63
N SER A 64 1.87 -14.51 -12.38
CA SER A 64 0.96 -15.13 -11.41
C SER A 64 -0.48 -14.69 -11.66
N PRO A 65 -1.49 -15.51 -11.32
CA PRO A 65 -2.89 -15.16 -11.60
C PRO A 65 -3.32 -13.81 -11.04
N ALA A 66 -2.88 -13.47 -9.82
CA ALA A 66 -3.16 -12.17 -9.22
C ALA A 66 -2.48 -11.01 -9.97
N PHE A 67 -1.29 -11.23 -10.51
CA PHE A 67 -0.58 -10.21 -11.27
C PHE A 67 -1.18 -10.02 -12.67
N VAL A 68 -1.60 -11.10 -13.33
CA VAL A 68 -2.35 -11.03 -14.59
C VAL A 68 -3.65 -10.27 -14.39
N GLY A 69 -4.43 -10.60 -13.35
CA GLY A 69 -5.66 -9.86 -13.03
C GLY A 69 -5.44 -8.38 -12.74
N LEU A 70 -4.30 -8.02 -12.14
CA LEU A 70 -3.91 -6.61 -12.01
C LEU A 70 -3.69 -5.98 -13.39
N LEU A 71 -2.92 -6.62 -14.27
CA LEU A 71 -2.67 -6.10 -15.62
C LEU A 71 -3.97 -5.89 -16.41
N ASP A 72 -4.91 -6.83 -16.30
CA ASP A 72 -6.22 -6.73 -16.95
C ASP A 72 -7.03 -5.55 -16.38
N ALA A 73 -6.98 -5.35 -15.06
CA ALA A 73 -7.65 -4.22 -14.41
C ALA A 73 -7.04 -2.86 -14.81
N LEU A 74 -5.73 -2.81 -15.09
CA LEU A 74 -5.04 -1.61 -15.55
C LEU A 74 -5.40 -1.23 -17.00
N GLU A 75 -6.00 -2.15 -17.77
CA GLU A 75 -6.54 -1.84 -19.11
C GLU A 75 -7.92 -1.18 -19.06
N LEU A 76 -8.57 -1.16 -17.89
CA LEU A 76 -9.88 -0.54 -17.76
C LEU A 76 -9.79 0.99 -17.98
N PRO A 77 -10.78 1.59 -18.69
CA PRO A 77 -10.85 3.03 -18.86
C PRO A 77 -10.79 3.79 -17.52
N ASP A 78 -10.16 4.96 -17.55
CA ASP A 78 -9.98 5.85 -16.40
C ASP A 78 -9.14 5.27 -15.25
N THR A 79 -8.40 4.18 -15.49
CA THR A 79 -7.45 3.65 -14.52
C THR A 79 -6.17 4.47 -14.54
N TYR A 80 -5.81 4.98 -13.37
CA TYR A 80 -4.67 5.89 -13.21
C TYR A 80 -3.37 5.13 -12.92
N SER A 81 -3.38 4.22 -11.95
CA SER A 81 -2.16 3.58 -11.47
C SER A 81 -2.39 2.29 -10.69
N ALA A 82 -1.31 1.51 -10.55
CA ALA A 82 -1.20 0.46 -9.55
C ALA A 82 -0.56 1.00 -8.26
N VAL A 83 -0.98 0.48 -7.10
CA VAL A 83 -0.41 0.84 -5.78
C VAL A 83 0.13 -0.39 -5.08
N VAL A 84 1.35 -0.30 -4.53
CA VAL A 84 1.97 -1.35 -3.71
C VAL A 84 2.57 -0.78 -2.42
N PRO A 85 2.58 -1.53 -1.30
CA PRO A 85 3.24 -1.07 -0.08
C PRO A 85 4.77 -1.00 -0.20
N ALA A 86 5.36 -1.85 -1.03
CA ALA A 86 6.80 -1.85 -1.31
C ALA A 86 7.09 -2.63 -2.59
N LEU A 87 8.22 -2.38 -3.23
CA LEU A 87 8.64 -3.12 -4.43
C LEU A 87 8.79 -4.63 -4.19
N SER A 88 9.09 -5.06 -2.95
CA SER A 88 9.12 -6.47 -2.57
C SER A 88 7.77 -7.18 -2.74
N HIS A 89 6.67 -6.42 -2.79
CA HIS A 89 5.35 -6.96 -3.11
C HIS A 89 5.20 -7.30 -4.59
N LEU A 90 5.97 -6.71 -5.51
CA LEU A 90 5.94 -7.14 -6.91
C LEU A 90 6.58 -8.53 -7.11
N GLY A 91 7.41 -9.00 -6.19
CA GLY A 91 8.02 -10.33 -6.28
C GLY A 91 9.48 -10.33 -5.84
N PRO A 92 10.21 -11.43 -6.09
CA PRO A 92 11.66 -11.48 -5.93
C PRO A 92 12.35 -10.38 -6.76
N LYS A 93 13.51 -9.88 -6.29
CA LYS A 93 14.26 -8.77 -6.93
C LYS A 93 14.41 -8.91 -8.45
N ARG A 94 14.67 -10.14 -8.93
CA ARG A 94 14.83 -10.44 -10.37
C ARG A 94 13.57 -10.21 -11.22
N LEU A 95 12.38 -10.28 -10.62
CA LEU A 95 11.09 -10.11 -11.33
C LEU A 95 10.56 -8.68 -11.26
N VAL A 96 11.04 -7.87 -10.32
CA VAL A 96 10.56 -6.49 -10.10
C VAL A 96 10.68 -5.63 -11.38
N PRO A 97 11.83 -5.59 -12.09
CA PRO A 97 11.94 -4.76 -13.29
C PRO A 97 10.96 -5.16 -14.40
N GLU A 98 10.81 -6.47 -14.62
CA GLU A 98 9.90 -7.00 -15.64
C GLU A 98 8.44 -6.64 -15.33
N ARG A 99 8.02 -6.83 -14.08
CA ARG A 99 6.65 -6.49 -13.66
C ARG A 99 6.39 -4.99 -13.69
N MET A 100 7.38 -4.16 -13.37
CA MET A 100 7.29 -2.71 -13.52
C MET A 100 7.15 -2.31 -15.00
N ARG A 101 7.90 -2.95 -15.90
CA ARG A 101 7.78 -2.72 -17.34
C ARG A 101 6.37 -3.07 -17.82
N GLN A 102 5.86 -4.24 -17.45
CA GLN A 102 4.52 -4.69 -17.84
C GLN A 102 3.40 -3.75 -17.34
N ILE A 103 3.53 -3.18 -16.14
CA ILE A 103 2.61 -2.14 -15.64
C ILE A 103 2.71 -0.86 -16.49
N ALA A 104 3.93 -0.41 -16.79
CA ALA A 104 4.16 0.79 -17.59
C ALA A 104 3.65 0.64 -19.03
N GLU A 105 3.73 -0.56 -19.61
CA GLU A 105 3.18 -0.88 -20.94
C GLU A 105 1.65 -0.75 -20.98
N LYS A 106 0.95 -0.81 -19.84
CA LYS A 106 -0.48 -0.49 -19.75
C LYS A 106 -0.79 1.01 -19.76
N GLY A 107 0.22 1.87 -19.93
CA GLY A 107 0.06 3.32 -19.88
C GLY A 107 -0.20 3.87 -18.48
N THR A 108 -0.06 3.03 -17.44
CA THR A 108 -0.29 3.40 -16.05
C THR A 108 1.02 3.54 -15.29
N ARG A 109 0.97 4.22 -14.13
CA ARG A 109 2.13 4.39 -13.25
C ARG A 109 2.07 3.40 -12.08
N LEU A 110 3.21 3.17 -11.43
CA LEU A 110 3.29 2.44 -10.16
C LEU A 110 3.53 3.42 -9.00
N ILE A 111 2.63 3.43 -8.03
CA ILE A 111 2.78 4.13 -6.76
C ILE A 111 3.31 3.16 -5.72
N VAL A 112 4.42 3.52 -5.08
CA VAL A 112 4.98 2.76 -3.95
C VAL A 112 4.78 3.57 -2.69
N ILE A 113 3.98 3.05 -1.76
CA ILE A 113 3.77 3.67 -0.45
C ILE A 113 5.08 3.51 0.31
N ARG A 114 5.96 4.52 0.27
CA ARG A 114 7.13 4.51 1.13
C ARG A 114 6.63 4.50 2.57
N SER A 115 6.79 3.38 3.25
CA SER A 115 6.71 3.36 4.71
C SER A 115 7.83 4.26 5.23
N THR A 116 7.53 5.55 5.44
CA THR A 116 8.27 6.33 6.43
C THR A 116 8.09 5.55 7.72
N GLY A 117 9.21 5.03 8.22
CA GLY A 117 9.25 3.91 9.16
C GLY A 117 8.13 3.93 10.18
N MET A 118 7.54 2.75 10.36
CA MET A 118 6.84 2.34 11.57
C MET A 118 7.58 2.93 12.78
N SER A 119 7.11 4.10 13.25
CA SER A 119 7.61 4.71 14.46
C SER A 119 7.15 3.77 15.56
N ALA A 120 8.09 2.97 16.06
CA ALA A 120 7.86 2.19 17.26
C ALA A 120 7.33 3.16 18.34
N PRO A 121 6.28 2.80 19.09
CA PRO A 121 5.84 3.64 20.19
C PRO A 121 7.04 3.88 21.12
N PRO A 122 7.27 5.11 21.61
CA PRO A 122 8.35 5.36 22.54
C PRO A 122 8.10 4.53 23.79
N THR A 123 8.87 3.46 23.97
CA THR A 123 8.99 2.80 25.26
C THR A 123 9.52 3.83 26.24
N ARG A 124 8.61 4.41 27.04
CA ARG A 124 8.97 5.13 28.27
C ARG A 124 9.61 4.11 29.21
N SER A 125 10.91 3.92 29.08
CA SER A 125 11.72 3.29 30.12
C SER A 125 11.77 4.27 31.29
N GLY A 126 10.82 4.09 32.20
CA GLY A 126 10.76 4.82 33.46
C GLY A 126 12.00 4.50 34.29
N HIS A 127 12.84 5.51 34.45
CA HIS A 127 13.82 5.55 35.54
C HIS A 127 13.07 5.48 36.88
N ALA A 128 13.23 4.39 37.61
CA ALA A 128 12.99 4.37 39.04
C ALA A 128 14.13 3.60 39.71
N LYS A 129 15.07 4.35 40.29
CA LYS A 129 15.97 3.84 41.33
C LYS A 129 15.12 3.45 42.54
N PRO A 130 15.57 2.46 43.32
CA PRO A 130 15.76 2.79 44.72
C PRO A 130 17.13 2.34 45.26
N HIS A 131 17.60 3.15 46.19
CA HIS A 131 18.78 2.97 47.01
C HIS A 131 18.64 1.77 47.96
N HIS A 132 19.74 1.05 48.20
CA HIS A 132 19.94 0.34 49.46
C HIS A 132 21.44 0.25 49.83
N HIS A 133 21.82 0.93 50.92
CA HIS A 133 22.91 0.54 51.82
C HIS A 133 22.44 -0.67 52.67
N PRO A 134 23.33 -1.55 53.19
CA PRO A 134 24.43 -1.30 54.15
C PRO A 134 25.75 -2.01 53.72
N GLY A 135 26.94 -1.92 54.32
CA GLY A 135 27.43 -1.68 55.68
C GLY A 135 28.24 -2.91 56.15
N GLY A 136 29.54 -2.73 56.42
CA GLY A 136 30.35 -3.56 57.33
C GLY A 136 31.04 -4.84 56.81
N ALA A 137 32.38 -4.78 56.67
CA ALA A 137 33.35 -5.56 57.46
C ALA A 137 34.78 -5.09 57.10
#